data_AF-A0A6P2CZF1-F1
#
_entry.id   AF-A0A6P2CZF1-F1
#
_cell.length_a   1.000
_cell.length_b   1.000
_cell.length_c   1.000
_cell.angle_alpha   90.00
_cell.angle_beta   90.00
_cell.angle_gamma   90.00
#
_symmetry.space_group_name_H-M   'P 1'
#
loop_
_entity.id
_entity.type
_entity.pdbx_description
1 polymer ?
#
loop_
_entity_poly.entity_id
_entity_poly.type
_entity_poly.pdbx_seq_one_letter_code
_entity_poly.pdbx_strand_id
1 'polypeptide(L)'
;MTNSEIYINDALESFGRVWVHIQYVGEASCTPYRVRMAFDVVDFVIGTEDKAPSVSWDQYLQEEVSELGSAMLSIYFEKLRQLSGADRERPLWVIATLDAVTEDAHGIELHGRAVRFDPDRFLR
;
A
#
# COMPACT_ATOMS: atom_id res chain seq x y z
N MET A 1 9.54 11.80 -12.88
CA MET A 1 9.11 12.50 -11.66
C MET A 1 8.63 11.42 -10.70
N THR A 2 9.09 11.42 -9.45
CA THR A 2 8.72 10.40 -8.46
C THR A 2 7.32 10.70 -7.96
N ASN A 3 6.31 10.15 -8.65
CA ASN A 3 4.89 10.45 -8.46
C ASN A 3 4.20 9.55 -7.41
N SER A 4 4.98 8.83 -6.61
CA SER A 4 4.47 8.05 -5.49
C SER A 4 5.39 8.12 -4.28
N GLU A 5 4.76 8.21 -3.11
CA GLU A 5 5.44 8.36 -1.82
C GLU A 5 4.73 7.49 -0.78
N ILE A 6 5.51 6.83 0.08
CA ILE A 6 4.98 6.15 1.26
C ILE A 6 5.45 6.85 2.52
N TYR A 7 4.52 7.09 3.44
CA TYR A 7 4.79 7.61 4.77
C TYR A 7 4.35 6.59 5.81
N ILE A 8 5.20 6.30 6.78
CA ILE A 8 4.87 5.54 7.99
C ILE A 8 4.98 6.52 9.17
N ASN A 9 3.90 6.74 9.93
CA ASN A 9 3.86 7.73 11.01
C ASN A 9 4.32 9.13 10.57
N ASP A 10 3.83 9.60 9.41
CA ASP A 10 4.23 10.87 8.79
C ASP A 10 5.70 11.00 8.37
N ALA A 11 6.53 9.97 8.56
CA ALA A 11 7.90 9.92 8.07
C ALA A 11 7.95 9.27 6.69
N LEU A 12 8.57 9.96 5.72
CA LEU A 12 8.82 9.42 4.38
C LEU A 12 9.71 8.17 4.49
N GLU A 13 9.33 7.11 3.79
CA GLU A 13 10.01 5.80 3.85
C GLU A 13 10.32 5.27 2.43
N SER A 14 11.26 4.32 2.34
CA SER A 14 11.57 3.58 1.11
C SER A 14 10.56 2.45 0.89
N PHE A 15 9.97 2.36 -0.30
CA PHE A 15 9.19 1.17 -0.72
C PHE A 15 10.02 -0.12 -0.65
N GLY A 16 11.36 -0.04 -0.75
CA GLY A 16 12.27 -1.17 -0.60
C GLY A 16 12.26 -1.83 0.79
N ARG A 17 11.82 -1.09 1.82
CA ARG A 17 11.75 -1.55 3.22
C ARG A 17 10.36 -2.02 3.64
N VAL A 18 9.42 -2.00 2.70
CA VAL A 18 8.03 -2.34 2.96
C VAL A 18 7.76 -3.75 2.47
N TRP A 19 7.25 -4.59 3.37
CA TRP A 19 6.69 -5.89 3.04
C TRP A 19 5.18 -5.84 3.22
N VAL A 20 4.44 -6.61 2.43
CA VAL A 20 2.98 -6.64 2.50
C VAL A 20 2.54 -8.00 2.99
N HIS A 21 1.81 -8.03 4.10
CA HIS A 21 1.17 -9.22 4.63
C HIS A 21 -0.03 -8.76 5.47
N ILE A 22 -1.23 -8.87 4.91
CA ILE A 22 -2.46 -8.50 5.62
C ILE A 22 -2.66 -9.55 6.72
N GLN A 23 -2.60 -9.09 7.97
CA GLN A 23 -2.97 -9.88 9.15
C GLN A 23 -3.97 -9.07 9.96
N TYR A 24 -4.84 -9.76 10.70
CA TYR A 24 -5.69 -9.09 11.68
C TYR A 24 -4.82 -8.51 12.79
N VAL A 25 -4.69 -7.18 12.81
CA VAL A 25 -3.79 -6.45 13.72
C VAL A 25 -4.48 -6.18 15.06
N GLY A 26 -4.78 -7.25 15.80
CA GLY A 26 -5.41 -7.13 17.12
C GLY A 26 -4.46 -6.58 18.19
N GLU A 27 -3.24 -7.12 18.29
CA GLU A 27 -2.38 -6.94 19.48
C GLU A 27 -0.99 -6.31 19.21
N ALA A 28 -0.61 -6.08 17.95
CA ALA A 28 0.67 -5.42 17.64
C ALA A 28 0.54 -3.89 17.71
N SER A 29 1.61 -3.20 18.13
CA SER A 29 1.69 -1.73 18.08
C SER A 29 1.58 -1.26 16.63
N CYS A 30 0.37 -0.95 16.19
CA CYS A 30 0.07 -0.47 14.85
C CYS A 30 0.50 0.98 14.71
N THR A 31 1.02 1.31 13.54
CA THR A 31 1.41 2.67 13.16
C THR A 31 0.67 3.02 11.87
N PRO A 32 0.09 4.22 11.74
CA PRO A 32 -0.60 4.60 10.51
C PRO A 32 0.41 4.69 9.35
N TYR A 33 -0.04 4.31 8.16
CA TYR A 33 0.67 4.61 6.92
C TYR A 33 -0.24 5.31 5.92
N ARG A 34 0.39 6.01 4.99
CA ARG A 34 -0.27 6.52 3.79
C ARG A 34 0.62 6.36 2.56
N VAL A 35 0.00 6.05 1.42
CA VAL A 35 0.66 5.97 0.11
C VAL A 35 -0.02 6.94 -0.83
N ARG A 36 0.73 7.93 -1.30
CA ARG A 36 0.24 8.89 -2.31
C ARG A 36 0.59 8.39 -3.70
N MET A 37 -0.36 8.46 -4.62
CA MET A 37 -0.15 8.13 -6.03
C MET A 37 -0.88 9.15 -6.90
N ALA A 38 -0.17 9.76 -7.85
CA ALA A 38 -0.83 10.53 -8.91
C ALA A 38 -1.58 9.61 -9.88
N PHE A 39 -2.58 10.12 -10.59
CA PHE A 39 -3.43 9.29 -11.47
C PHE A 39 -2.67 8.54 -12.57
N ASP A 40 -1.59 9.11 -13.10
CA ASP A 40 -0.73 8.41 -14.07
C ASP A 40 -0.05 7.17 -13.47
N VAL A 41 0.26 7.21 -12.18
CA VAL A 41 0.76 6.05 -11.43
C VAL A 41 -0.36 5.09 -11.10
N VAL A 42 -1.54 5.58 -10.71
CA VAL A 42 -2.71 4.77 -10.39
C VAL A 42 -3.08 3.85 -11.56
N ASP A 43 -3.16 4.41 -12.77
CA ASP A 43 -3.50 3.66 -13.99
C ASP A 43 -2.51 2.51 -14.23
N PHE A 44 -1.22 2.73 -13.98
CA PHE A 44 -0.19 1.70 -14.12
C PHE A 44 -0.22 0.65 -12.99
N VAL A 45 -0.37 1.11 -11.74
CA VAL A 45 -0.26 0.26 -10.54
C VAL A 45 -1.50 -0.62 -10.41
N ILE A 46 -2.67 -0.01 -10.49
CA ILE A 46 -3.94 -0.69 -10.21
C ILE A 46 -4.49 -1.31 -11.50
N GLY A 47 -4.20 -0.73 -12.67
CA GLY A 47 -4.56 -1.34 -13.95
C GLY A 47 -6.07 -1.42 -14.14
N THR A 48 -6.75 -0.28 -14.04
CA THR A 48 -8.15 -0.20 -14.46
C THR A 48 -8.17 -0.31 -15.98
N GLU A 49 -8.42 -1.51 -16.52
CA GLU A 49 -8.51 -1.71 -17.98
C GLU A 49 -9.59 -0.77 -18.57
N ASP A 50 -9.11 0.37 -19.08
CA ASP A 50 -9.76 1.43 -19.84
C ASP A 50 -10.95 2.20 -19.23
N LYS A 51 -11.38 1.95 -17.99
CA LYS A 51 -12.35 2.81 -17.29
C LYS A 51 -12.08 2.93 -15.79
N ALA A 52 -12.06 4.17 -15.30
CA ALA A 52 -12.18 4.47 -13.87
C ALA A 52 -13.36 3.68 -13.27
N PRO A 53 -13.26 3.21 -12.02
CA PRO A 53 -14.32 2.44 -11.40
C PRO A 53 -15.67 3.18 -11.49
N SER A 54 -16.75 2.45 -11.70
CA SER A 54 -18.12 3.01 -11.67
C SER A 54 -18.55 3.45 -10.27
N VAL A 55 -17.71 3.18 -9.26
CA VAL A 55 -17.84 3.51 -7.84
C VAL A 55 -16.61 4.34 -7.40
N SER A 56 -16.60 4.83 -6.15
CA SER A 56 -15.43 5.53 -5.63
C SER A 56 -14.21 4.62 -5.55
N TRP A 57 -13.00 5.19 -5.60
CA TRP A 57 -11.75 4.45 -5.40
C TRP A 57 -11.68 3.70 -4.07
N ASP A 58 -12.24 4.29 -3.02
CA ASP A 58 -12.36 3.64 -1.71
C ASP A 58 -13.18 2.36 -1.80
N GLN A 59 -14.39 2.45 -2.37
CA GLN A 59 -15.24 1.28 -2.51
C GLN A 59 -14.58 0.22 -3.40
N TYR A 60 -14.06 0.62 -4.56
CA TYR A 60 -13.43 -0.30 -5.51
C TYR A 60 -12.25 -1.07 -4.88
N LEU A 61 -11.33 -0.38 -4.22
CA LEU A 61 -10.15 -1.03 -3.65
C LEU A 61 -10.45 -1.83 -2.39
N GLN A 62 -11.44 -1.42 -1.60
CA GLN A 62 -11.93 -2.24 -0.49
C GLN A 62 -12.55 -3.54 -0.99
N GLU A 63 -13.34 -3.51 -2.08
CA GLU A 63 -13.90 -4.70 -2.72
C GLU A 63 -12.79 -5.63 -3.25
N GLU A 64 -11.83 -5.11 -4.02
CA GLU A 64 -10.70 -5.88 -4.55
C GLU A 64 -9.86 -6.55 -3.43
N VAL A 65 -9.55 -5.80 -2.36
CA VAL A 65 -8.79 -6.33 -1.23
C VAL A 65 -9.61 -7.34 -0.42
N SER A 66 -10.92 -7.16 -0.31
CA SER A 66 -11.80 -8.13 0.35
C SER A 66 -11.89 -9.44 -0.43
N GLU A 67 -11.91 -9.39 -1.76
CA GLU A 67 -12.03 -10.57 -2.62
C GLU A 67 -10.71 -11.34 -2.76
N LEU A 68 -9.61 -10.62 -2.97
CA LEU A 68 -8.32 -11.19 -3.35
C LEU A 68 -7.28 -11.15 -2.22
N GLY A 69 -7.61 -10.51 -1.09
CA GLY A 69 -6.78 -10.46 0.11
C GLY A 69 -5.45 -9.74 -0.09
N SER A 70 -4.43 -10.16 0.67
CA SER A 70 -3.10 -9.53 0.66
C SER A 70 -2.37 -9.62 -0.67
N ALA A 71 -2.79 -10.51 -1.57
CA ALA A 71 -2.14 -10.69 -2.85
C ALA A 71 -2.20 -9.41 -3.72
N MET A 72 -3.34 -8.72 -3.74
CA MET A 72 -3.51 -7.50 -4.54
C MET A 72 -2.67 -6.34 -4.02
N LEU A 73 -2.71 -6.07 -2.72
CA LEU A 73 -1.84 -5.03 -2.13
C LEU A 73 -0.36 -5.36 -2.38
N SER A 74 0.03 -6.64 -2.33
CA SER A 74 1.42 -7.04 -2.62
C SER A 74 1.81 -6.71 -4.06
N ILE A 75 0.91 -6.89 -5.02
CA ILE A 75 1.12 -6.52 -6.42
C ILE A 75 1.28 -5.00 -6.56
N TYR A 76 0.39 -4.22 -5.95
CA TYR A 76 0.44 -2.76 -6.02
C TYR A 76 1.74 -2.20 -5.45
N PHE A 77 2.13 -2.66 -4.25
CA PHE A 77 3.35 -2.22 -3.60
C PHE A 77 4.62 -2.66 -4.34
N GLU A 78 4.61 -3.83 -4.98
CA GLU A 78 5.74 -4.25 -5.82
C GLU A 78 5.88 -3.37 -7.07
N LYS A 79 4.76 -2.99 -7.72
CA LYS A 79 4.79 -2.03 -8.85
C LYS A 79 5.26 -0.64 -8.40
N LEU A 80 4.83 -0.16 -7.23
CA LEU A 80 5.29 1.10 -6.64
C LEU A 80 6.79 1.09 -6.31
N ARG A 81 7.30 -0.03 -5.79
CA ARG A 81 8.73 -0.25 -5.59
C ARG A 81 9.51 -0.17 -6.91
N GLN A 82 9.00 -0.80 -7.97
CA GLN A 82 9.61 -0.73 -9.30
C GLN A 82 9.62 0.70 -9.85
N LEU A 83 8.51 1.44 -9.74
CA LEU A 83 8.39 2.82 -10.22
C LEU A 83 9.28 3.81 -9.46
N SER A 84 9.43 3.62 -8.15
CA SER A 84 10.32 4.45 -7.33
C SER A 84 11.81 4.16 -7.58
N GLY A 85 12.14 3.07 -8.28
CA GLY A 85 13.52 2.62 -8.46
C GLY A 85 14.14 2.11 -7.16
N ALA A 86 13.33 1.76 -6.15
CA ALA A 86 13.82 1.28 -4.87
C ALA A 86 14.28 -0.18 -4.99
N ASP A 87 15.51 -0.44 -4.56
CA ASP A 87 16.01 -1.81 -4.42
C ASP A 87 15.25 -2.54 -3.30
N ARG A 88 15.23 -3.88 -3.37
CA ARG A 88 14.72 -4.68 -2.25
C ARG A 88 15.69 -4.57 -1.08
N GLU A 89 15.25 -3.98 0.02
CA GLU A 89 16.01 -3.85 1.25
C GLU A 89 15.51 -4.87 2.28
N ARG A 90 16.19 -4.94 3.43
CA ARG A 90 15.65 -5.68 4.58
C ARG A 90 14.35 -5.00 5.03
N PRO A 91 13.21 -5.72 5.12
CA PRO A 91 11.96 -5.11 5.54
C PRO A 91 12.06 -4.50 6.94
N LEU A 92 11.54 -3.29 7.09
CA LEU A 92 11.34 -2.64 8.39
C LEU A 92 9.87 -2.60 8.77
N TRP A 93 8.98 -2.63 7.78
CA TRP A 93 7.55 -2.45 7.95
C TRP A 93 6.76 -3.55 7.25
N VAL A 94 5.64 -3.93 7.86
CA VAL A 94 4.65 -4.83 7.28
C VAL A 94 3.35 -4.05 7.13
N ILE A 95 2.86 -3.90 5.90
CA ILE A 95 1.53 -3.34 5.63
C ILE A 95 0.49 -4.39 6.01
N ALA A 96 -0.35 -4.04 6.97
CA ALA A 96 -1.23 -4.96 7.64
C ALA A 96 -2.70 -4.76 7.24
N THR A 97 -3.11 -3.55 6.86
CA THR A 97 -4.49 -3.25 6.43
C THR A 97 -4.54 -2.22 5.29
N LEU A 98 -5.70 -2.14 4.64
CA LEU A 98 -6.15 -0.98 3.87
C LEU A 98 -7.42 -0.48 4.57
N ASP A 99 -7.33 0.65 5.28
CA ASP A 99 -8.43 1.17 6.10
C ASP A 99 -9.31 2.15 5.32
N ALA A 100 -8.71 2.94 4.42
CA ALA A 100 -9.43 3.92 3.60
C ALA A 100 -8.62 4.30 2.35
N VAL A 101 -9.31 4.84 1.36
CA VAL A 101 -8.72 5.52 0.20
C VAL A 101 -9.37 6.89 0.05
N THR A 102 -8.54 7.92 -0.04
CA THR A 102 -9.02 9.28 -0.30
C THR A 102 -8.61 9.70 -1.71
N GLU A 103 -9.53 10.33 -2.43
CA GLU A 103 -9.30 10.87 -3.77
C GLU A 103 -9.28 12.39 -3.74
N ASP A 104 -8.36 13.00 -4.48
CA ASP A 104 -8.32 14.43 -4.73
C ASP A 104 -8.14 14.75 -6.22
N ALA A 105 -7.88 16.02 -6.55
CA ALA A 105 -7.73 16.47 -7.94
C ALA A 105 -6.46 15.94 -8.65
N HIS A 106 -5.53 15.32 -7.91
CA HIS A 106 -4.22 14.91 -8.41
C HIS A 106 -4.02 13.39 -8.38
N GLY A 107 -4.78 12.66 -7.56
CA GLY A 107 -4.73 11.21 -7.52
C GLY A 107 -5.44 10.63 -6.32
N ILE A 108 -4.89 9.54 -5.80
CA ILE A 108 -5.43 8.85 -4.62
C ILE A 108 -4.36 8.72 -3.53
N GLU A 109 -4.83 8.61 -2.29
CA GLU A 109 -4.01 8.29 -1.14
C GLU A 109 -4.60 7.05 -0.44
N LEU A 110 -3.82 5.97 -0.36
CA LEU A 110 -4.18 4.78 0.40
C LEU A 110 -3.82 5.02 1.87
N HIS A 111 -4.68 4.61 2.80
CA HIS A 111 -4.48 4.71 4.23
C HIS A 111 -4.64 3.35 4.89
N GLY A 112 -3.85 3.09 5.92
CA GLY A 112 -4.04 1.88 6.73
C GLY A 112 -3.05 1.79 7.87
N ARG A 113 -2.81 0.56 8.32
CA ARG A 113 -1.90 0.26 9.42
C ARG A 113 -0.71 -0.55 8.95
N ALA A 114 0.45 -0.14 9.43
CA ALA A 114 1.70 -0.87 9.34
C ALA A 114 2.14 -1.32 10.72
N VAL A 115 2.88 -2.44 10.78
CA VAL A 115 3.57 -2.88 11.99
C VAL A 115 5.06 -2.99 11.72
N ARG A 116 5.88 -2.86 12.76
CA ARG A 116 7.31 -3.16 12.64
C ARG A 116 7.49 -4.61 12.19
N PHE A 117 8.35 -4.79 11.18
CA PHE A 117 8.77 -6.13 10.78
C PHE A 117 9.59 -6.75 11.91
N ASP A 118 9.07 -7.86 12.43
CA ASP A 118 9.72 -8.69 13.42
C ASP A 118 9.91 -10.09 12.81
N PRO A 119 11.12 -10.44 12.34
CA PRO A 119 11.37 -11.74 11.72
C PRO A 119 11.15 -12.91 12.70
N ASP A 120 11.30 -12.68 14.01
CA ASP A 120 11.17 -13.74 15.02
C ASP A 120 9.72 -14.21 15.18
N ARG A 121 8.74 -13.40 14.75
CA ARG A 121 7.32 -13.80 14.69
C ARG A 121 7.02 -14.85 13.63
N PHE A 122 7.87 -15.00 12.61
CA PHE A 122 7.66 -15.92 11.48
C PHE A 122 8.50 -17.20 11.58
N LEU A 123 9.34 -17.32 12.61
CA LEU A 123 10.19 -18.49 12.86
C LEU A 123 9.53 -19.53 13.80
N ARG A 124 8.24 -19.39 14.10
CA ARG A 124 7.47 -20.28 15.00
C ARG A 124 6.49 -21.16 14.26
#